data_AF-A0AAD6K0J0-F1
#
_entry.id   AF-A0AAD6K0J0-F1
#
_cell.length_a   1.000
_cell.length_b   1.000
_cell.length_c   1.000
_cell.angle_alpha   90.00
_cell.angle_beta   90.00
_cell.angle_gamma   90.00
#
_symmetry.space_group_name_H-M   'P 1'
#
loop_
_entity.id
_entity.type
_entity.pdbx_description
1 polymer ?
#
loop_
_entity_poly.entity_id
_entity_poly.type
_entity_poly.pdbx_seq_one_letter_code
_entity_poly.pdbx_strand_id
1 'polypeptide(L)'
;MHGGVVETCLDCFLSGSDVVYVYRYGMSMRDLQLSSHVLCQTCTIKKSKPATEVVETAKEKLEVGFGTYNLVSNSCEDFATFCKTGTSFCQQAYRR
;
A
#
# COMPACT_ATOMS: atom_id res chain seq x y z
N MET A 1 -16.01 -14.81 0.91
CA MET A 1 -14.72 -14.71 0.21
C MET A 1 -13.64 -14.77 1.27
N HIS A 2 -12.74 -15.76 1.22
CA HIS A 2 -11.58 -15.78 2.10
C HIS A 2 -10.61 -14.72 1.57
N GLY A 3 -10.47 -13.60 2.27
CA GLY A 3 -9.51 -12.57 1.89
C GLY A 3 -8.09 -13.10 2.03
N GLY A 4 -7.24 -12.86 1.04
CA GLY A 4 -5.87 -13.37 0.97
C GLY A 4 -5.04 -12.62 -0.05
N VAL A 5 -3.72 -12.82 0.01
CA VAL A 5 -2.79 -12.27 -0.97
C VAL A 5 -2.90 -13.11 -2.24
N VAL A 6 -2.98 -12.45 -3.40
CA VAL A 6 -3.05 -13.11 -4.71
C VAL A 6 -2.04 -12.48 -5.66
N GLU A 7 -1.42 -13.29 -6.50
CA GLU A 7 -0.57 -12.83 -7.60
C GLU A 7 -1.35 -12.93 -8.91
N THR A 8 -1.26 -11.88 -9.73
CA THR A 8 -1.91 -11.82 -11.04
C THR A 8 -1.06 -11.01 -12.00
N CYS A 9 -1.33 -11.17 -13.30
CA CYS A 9 -0.67 -10.36 -14.31
C CYS A 9 -1.13 -8.91 -14.24
N LEU A 10 -0.26 -7.95 -14.58
CA LEU A 10 -0.62 -6.53 -14.53
C LEU A 10 -1.81 -6.22 -15.45
N ASP A 11 -1.81 -6.75 -16.67
CA ASP A 11 -2.90 -6.54 -17.63
C ASP A 11 -4.24 -7.13 -17.13
N CYS A 12 -4.18 -8.26 -16.43
CA CYS A 12 -5.32 -8.91 -15.80
C CYS A 12 -5.92 -8.00 -14.72
N PHE A 13 -5.05 -7.41 -13.88
CA PHE A 13 -5.45 -6.46 -12.85
C PHE A 13 -6.11 -5.21 -13.45
N LEU A 14 -5.52 -4.67 -14.54
CA LEU A 14 -6.01 -3.45 -15.19
C LEU A 14 -7.28 -3.69 -16.02
N SER A 15 -7.54 -4.91 -16.49
CA SER A 15 -8.75 -5.22 -17.29
C SER A 15 -10.09 -4.93 -16.58
N GLY A 16 -10.08 -4.80 -15.26
CA GLY A 16 -11.27 -4.47 -14.46
C GLY A 16 -11.53 -2.97 -14.28
N SER A 17 -10.56 -2.10 -14.57
CA SER A 17 -10.66 -0.64 -14.42
C SER A 17 -9.48 0.07 -15.07
N ASP A 18 -9.76 1.10 -15.88
CA ASP A 18 -8.72 1.96 -16.48
C ASP A 18 -8.13 2.97 -15.48
N VAL A 19 -8.71 3.09 -14.28
CA VAL A 19 -8.28 4.05 -13.26
C VAL A 19 -7.34 3.38 -12.27
N VAL A 20 -6.11 3.89 -12.20
CA VAL A 20 -5.08 3.50 -11.23
C VAL A 20 -4.67 4.71 -10.40
N TYR A 21 -4.61 4.53 -9.09
CA TYR A 21 -4.11 5.54 -8.17
C TYR A 21 -2.65 5.24 -7.80
N VAL A 22 -1.79 6.25 -7.90
CA VAL A 22 -0.38 6.13 -7.53
C VAL A 22 -0.16 6.74 -6.14
N TYR A 23 0.26 5.90 -5.20
CA TYR A 23 0.65 6.33 -3.87
C TYR A 23 2.14 6.72 -3.83
N ARG A 24 2.46 7.94 -3.39
CA ARG A 24 3.82 8.48 -3.39
C ARG A 24 4.52 8.27 -2.04
N TYR A 25 5.73 7.73 -2.06
CA TYR A 25 6.56 7.48 -0.87
C TYR A 25 7.75 8.44 -0.81
N GLY A 26 8.27 8.69 0.39
CA GLY A 26 9.47 9.49 0.61
C GLY A 26 9.30 10.99 0.32
N MET A 27 8.09 11.52 0.42
CA MET A 27 7.84 12.96 0.25
C MET A 27 8.51 13.77 1.37
N SER A 28 8.88 15.03 1.10
CA SER A 28 9.37 15.90 2.17
C SER A 28 8.21 16.45 3.00
N MET A 29 8.48 16.81 4.27
CA MET A 29 7.48 17.48 5.12
C MET A 29 6.96 18.79 4.50
N ARG A 30 7.82 19.51 3.76
CA ARG A 30 7.42 20.72 3.04
C ARG A 30 6.46 20.42 1.90
N ASP A 31 6.72 19.37 1.13
CA ASP A 31 5.83 18.98 0.03
C ASP A 31 4.45 18.59 0.55
N LEU A 32 4.38 17.87 1.68
CA LEU A 32 3.11 17.53 2.33
C LEU A 32 2.35 18.76 2.82
N GLN A 33 3.04 19.74 3.41
CA GLN A 33 2.41 20.95 3.94
C GLN A 33 1.87 21.88 2.83
N LEU A 34 2.50 21.85 1.66
CA LEU A 34 2.07 22.57 0.46
C LEU A 34 1.04 21.80 -0.37
N SER A 35 0.85 20.52 -0.07
CA SER A 35 -0.06 19.64 -0.79
C SER A 35 -1.51 19.84 -0.32
N SER A 36 -2.46 19.71 -1.24
CA SER A 36 -3.89 19.71 -0.88
C SER A 36 -4.21 18.52 0.04
N HIS A 37 -5.27 18.64 0.85
CA HIS A 37 -5.72 17.58 1.75
C HIS A 37 -5.93 16.22 1.05
N VAL A 38 -6.21 16.22 -0.26
CA VAL A 38 -6.36 15.02 -1.09
C VAL A 38 -5.03 14.28 -1.27
N LEU A 39 -3.93 15.01 -1.48
CA LEU A 39 -2.60 14.41 -1.63
C LEU A 39 -2.08 13.81 -0.31
N CYS A 40 -2.46 14.36 0.84
CA CYS A 40 -2.15 13.77 2.15
C CYS A 40 -2.72 12.35 2.30
N GLN A 41 -3.74 11.98 1.52
CA GLN A 41 -4.30 10.62 1.50
C GLN A 41 -3.60 9.70 0.48
N THR A 42 -2.84 10.25 -0.48
CA THR A 42 -2.16 9.50 -1.54
C THR A 42 -0.64 9.58 -1.45
N CYS A 43 -0.07 10.11 -0.36
CA CYS A 43 1.36 10.17 -0.17
C CYS A 43 1.81 10.08 1.28
N THR A 44 3.08 9.75 1.48
CA THR A 44 3.70 9.65 2.81
C THR A 44 5.16 10.12 2.81
N ILE A 45 5.64 10.56 3.98
CA ILE A 45 7.07 10.80 4.23
C ILE A 45 7.88 9.52 4.37
N LYS A 46 7.24 8.38 4.67
CA LYS A 46 7.94 7.11 4.83
C LYS A 46 8.61 6.74 3.50
N LYS A 47 9.91 6.43 3.55
CA LYS A 47 10.65 5.98 2.37
C LYS A 47 10.22 4.56 2.02
N SER A 48 10.13 4.29 0.72
CA SER A 48 9.97 2.94 0.21
C SER A 48 11.30 2.18 0.33
N LYS A 49 11.21 0.89 0.64
CA LYS A 49 12.28 -0.08 0.39
C LYS A 49 12.60 -0.16 -1.11
N PRO A 50 13.80 -0.65 -1.49
CA PRO A 50 14.13 -1.00 -2.87
C PRO A 50 13.10 -1.94 -3.49
N ALA A 51 12.88 -1.83 -4.81
CA ALA A 51 11.85 -2.59 -5.50
C ALA A 51 11.99 -4.11 -5.33
N THR A 52 13.23 -4.61 -5.30
CA THR A 52 13.54 -6.03 -5.07
C THR A 52 13.02 -6.51 -3.71
N GLU A 53 13.33 -5.80 -2.63
CA GLU A 53 12.86 -6.13 -1.28
C GLU A 53 11.34 -6.06 -1.15
N VAL A 54 10.70 -5.11 -1.85
CA VAL A 54 9.23 -4.99 -1.87
C VAL A 54 8.61 -6.23 -2.51
N VAL A 55 9.16 -6.69 -3.63
CA VAL A 55 8.69 -7.89 -4.33
C VAL A 55 8.95 -9.15 -3.49
N GLU A 56 10.12 -9.26 -2.87
CA GLU A 56 10.44 -10.38 -1.96
C GLU A 56 9.47 -10.45 -0.79
N THR A 57 9.19 -9.30 -0.15
CA THR A 57 8.21 -9.24 0.94
C THR A 57 6.81 -9.66 0.47
N ALA A 58 6.38 -9.20 -0.72
CA ALA A 58 5.07 -9.57 -1.27
C ALA A 58 4.97 -11.07 -1.58
N LYS A 59 6.05 -11.67 -2.12
CA LYS A 59 6.13 -13.10 -2.38
C LYS A 59 6.11 -13.94 -1.10
N GLU A 60 6.85 -13.52 -0.06
CA GLU A 60 6.77 -14.17 1.25
C GLU A 60 5.32 -14.17 1.77
N LYS A 61 4.63 -13.03 1.70
CA LYS A 61 3.24 -12.90 2.17
C LYS A 61 2.20 -13.58 1.28
N LEU A 62 2.52 -13.84 0.02
CA LEU A 62 1.72 -14.73 -0.83
C LEU A 62 1.72 -16.15 -0.29
N GLU A 63 2.88 -16.64 0.20
CA GLU A 63 3.02 -18.00 0.72
C GLU A 63 2.50 -18.15 2.16
N VAL A 64 2.89 -17.24 3.06
CA VAL A 64 2.56 -17.35 4.50
C VAL A 64 1.25 -16.66 4.89
N GLY A 65 0.68 -15.87 3.97
CA GLY A 65 -0.48 -15.02 4.21
C GLY A 65 -0.13 -13.71 4.92
N PHE A 66 -1.12 -12.82 4.99
CA PHE A 66 -1.01 -11.52 5.63
C PHE A 66 -2.18 -11.29 6.59
N GLY A 67 -2.34 -12.18 7.57
CA GLY A 67 -3.41 -12.12 8.56
C GLY A 67 -4.83 -12.22 7.96
N THR A 68 -5.84 -12.01 8.80
CA THR A 68 -7.24 -11.99 8.36
C THR A 68 -7.56 -10.65 7.72
N TYR A 69 -7.98 -10.66 6.46
CA TYR A 69 -8.37 -9.46 5.75
C TYR A 69 -9.53 -8.74 6.45
N ASN A 70 -9.36 -7.45 6.72
CA ASN A 70 -10.40 -6.59 7.24
C ASN A 70 -10.30 -5.20 6.56
N LEU A 71 -11.45 -4.62 6.22
CA LEU A 71 -11.50 -3.37 5.45
C LEU A 71 -10.98 -2.16 6.24
N VAL A 72 -11.11 -2.19 7.57
CA VAL A 72 -10.71 -1.12 8.49
C VAL A 72 -9.28 -1.30 8.95
N SER A 73 -8.84 -2.55 9.10
CA SER A 73 -7.48 -2.91 9.51
C SER A 73 -7.03 -4.13 8.75
N ASN A 74 -5.76 -4.18 8.34
CA ASN A 74 -5.25 -5.27 7.50
C ASN A 74 -5.94 -5.32 6.11
N SER A 75 -6.14 -4.13 5.56
CA SER A 75 -6.72 -3.87 4.25
C SER A 75 -5.70 -4.04 3.12
N CYS A 76 -6.11 -3.84 1.88
CA CYS A 76 -5.19 -3.81 0.73
C CYS A 76 -4.14 -2.69 0.85
N GLU A 77 -4.50 -1.56 1.45
CA GLU A 77 -3.58 -0.45 1.66
C GLU A 77 -2.54 -0.77 2.75
N ASP A 78 -2.96 -1.45 3.81
CA ASP A 78 -2.04 -1.89 4.88
C ASP A 78 -1.03 -2.90 4.33
N PHE A 79 -1.49 -3.82 3.48
CA PHE A 79 -0.61 -4.77 2.80
C PHE A 79 0.41 -4.07 1.89
N ALA A 80 -0.05 -3.18 1.01
CA ALA A 80 0.83 -2.43 0.12
C ALA A 80 1.85 -1.58 0.89
N THR A 81 1.39 -0.91 1.96
CA THR A 81 2.23 -0.08 2.83
C THR A 81 3.24 -0.92 3.61
N PHE A 82 2.84 -2.10 4.08
CA PHE A 82 3.73 -3.04 4.75
C PHE A 82 4.83 -3.52 3.80
N CYS A 83 4.48 -3.92 2.57
CA CYS A 83 5.47 -4.34 1.56
C CYS A 83 6.46 -3.19 1.25
N LYS A 84 5.95 -1.96 1.13
CA LYS A 84 6.76 -0.77 0.80
C LYS A 84 7.63 -0.28 1.94
N THR A 85 7.18 -0.38 3.19
CA THR A 85 7.84 0.32 4.32
C THR A 85 8.27 -0.59 5.47
N GLY A 86 7.87 -1.86 5.47
CA GLY A 86 8.08 -2.79 6.58
C GLY A 86 7.21 -2.51 7.82
N THR A 87 6.34 -1.51 7.77
CA THR A 87 5.38 -1.19 8.85
C THR A 87 3.98 -1.10 8.27
N SER A 88 3.01 -1.80 8.84
CA SER A 88 1.60 -1.71 8.43
C SER A 88 0.89 -0.46 8.98
N PHE A 89 1.61 0.42 9.68
CA PHE A 89 1.06 1.70 10.13
C PHE A 89 0.82 2.63 8.94
N CYS A 90 -0.41 2.60 8.42
CA CYS A 90 -0.98 3.66 7.63
C CYS A 90 -1.48 4.79 8.56
N GLN A 91 -1.23 6.06 8.20
CA GLN A 91 -1.74 7.23 8.94
C GLN A 91 -3.28 7.33 8.91
N GLN A 92 -3.96 6.58 8.02
CA GLN A 92 -5.42 6.62 7.92
C GLN A 92 -6.13 6.05 9.14
N ALA A 93 -5.52 5.13 9.90
CA ALA A 93 -6.10 4.56 11.11
C ALA A 93 -6.28 5.58 12.27
N TYR A 94 -5.64 6.76 12.19
CA TYR A 94 -5.75 7.82 13.20
C TYR A 94 -6.74 8.94 12.85
N ARG A 95 -7.35 8.92 11.65
CA ARG A 95 -8.33 9.93 11.23
C ARG A 95 -9.76 9.37 11.22
N ARG A 96 -10.22 8.91 12.38
CA ARG A 96 -11.66 8.90 12.71
C ARG A 96 -11.97 10.10 13.59
#